data_AF-A0A2V6Z9Y7-F1
#
_entry.id   AF-A0A2V6Z9Y7-F1
#
_cell.length_a   1.000
_cell.length_b   1.000
_cell.length_c   1.000
_cell.angle_alpha   90.00
_cell.angle_beta   90.00
_cell.angle_gamma   90.00
#
_symmetry.space_group_name_H-M   'P 1'
#
loop_
_entity.id
_entity.type
_entity.pdbx_description
1 polymer ?
#
loop_
_entity_poly.entity_id
_entity_poly.type
_entity_poly.pdbx_seq_one_letter_code
_entity_poly.pdbx_strand_id
1 'polypeptide(L)'
;VDDYLRRSGIDIKPDHEADHLAMAMSLIASTRGVALLPAYARNLLPSSLTSRPLQGDVPTIDLVVGYSKTNTSPILKLFLSRIDDLIARVSKKTP
;
A
#
# COMPACT_ATOMS: atom_id res chain seq x y z
N VAL A 1 -2.65 -4.95 -10.40
CA VAL A 1 -1.24 -5.33 -10.61
C VAL A 1 -1.03 -5.81 -12.03
N ASP A 2 -1.87 -6.74 -12.51
CA ASP A 2 -1.76 -7.36 -13.84
C ASP A 2 -1.67 -6.35 -14.99
N ASP A 3 -2.51 -5.31 -14.95
CA ASP A 3 -2.47 -4.27 -15.97
C ASP A 3 -1.15 -3.48 -15.98
N TYR A 4 -0.55 -3.22 -14.81
CA TYR A 4 0.77 -2.59 -14.73
C TYR A 4 1.87 -3.50 -15.29
N LEU A 5 1.83 -4.80 -14.99
CA LEU A 5 2.76 -5.78 -15.53
C LEU A 5 2.66 -5.87 -17.06
N ARG A 6 1.42 -5.94 -17.58
CA ARG A 6 1.13 -5.94 -19.02
C ARG A 6 1.64 -4.67 -19.71
N ARG A 7 1.38 -3.48 -19.14
CA ARG A 7 1.90 -2.20 -19.65
C ARG A 7 3.43 -2.12 -19.62
N SER A 8 4.05 -2.84 -18.69
CA SER A 8 5.52 -2.94 -18.58
C SER A 8 6.13 -3.99 -19.53
N GLY A 9 5.32 -4.73 -20.28
CA GLY A 9 5.77 -5.82 -21.15
C GLY A 9 6.29 -7.05 -20.38
N ILE A 10 5.91 -7.19 -19.11
CA ILE A 10 6.35 -8.29 -18.25
C ILE A 10 5.18 -9.26 -18.08
N ASP A 11 5.39 -10.51 -18.49
CA ASP A 11 4.48 -11.62 -18.17
C ASP A 11 5.00 -12.33 -16.91
N ILE A 12 4.19 -12.33 -15.84
CA ILE A 12 4.52 -13.00 -14.58
C ILE A 12 3.40 -13.98 -14.28
N LYS A 13 3.77 -15.23 -14.03
CA LYS A 13 2.87 -16.22 -13.46
C LYS A 13 2.99 -16.19 -11.93
N PRO A 14 1.93 -15.85 -11.18
CA PRO A 14 1.94 -15.96 -9.73
C PRO A 14 2.16 -17.42 -9.31
N ASP A 15 3.18 -17.67 -8.49
CA ASP A 15 3.45 -19.00 -7.91
C ASP A 15 2.70 -19.17 -6.58
N HIS A 16 2.56 -18.07 -5.84
CA HIS A 16 1.85 -18.02 -4.56
C HIS A 16 0.97 -16.77 -4.49
N GLU A 17 -0.19 -16.91 -3.87
CA GLU A 17 -1.09 -15.80 -3.54
C GLU A 17 -1.13 -15.59 -2.04
N ALA A 18 -1.23 -14.32 -1.62
CA ALA A 18 -1.27 -13.94 -0.23
C ALA A 18 -2.46 -13.02 0.04
N ASP A 19 -3.27 -13.37 1.04
CA ASP A 19 -4.49 -12.61 1.37
C ASP A 19 -4.22 -11.32 2.16
N HIS A 20 -3.04 -11.21 2.77
CA HIS A 20 -2.65 -10.07 3.60
C HIS A 20 -1.13 -9.95 3.75
N LEU A 21 -0.66 -8.79 4.22
CA LEU A 21 0.76 -8.45 4.24
C LEU A 21 1.62 -9.37 5.09
N ALA A 22 1.13 -9.87 6.23
CA ALA A 22 1.91 -10.76 7.08
C ALA A 22 2.24 -12.09 6.37
N MET A 23 1.24 -12.70 5.72
CA MET A 23 1.45 -13.89 4.89
C MET A 23 2.42 -13.62 3.74
N ALA A 24 2.27 -12.49 3.04
CA ALA A 24 3.19 -12.11 1.96
C ALA A 24 4.65 -12.01 2.46
N MET A 25 4.89 -11.39 3.62
CA MET A 25 6.23 -11.28 4.20
C MET A 25 6.81 -12.66 4.55
N SER A 26 6.03 -13.54 5.17
CA SER A 26 6.47 -14.90 5.48
C SER A 26 6.84 -15.67 4.22
N LEU A 27 6.03 -15.59 3.16
CA LEU A 27 6.30 -16.25 1.89
C LEU A 27 7.60 -15.72 1.25
N ILE A 28 7.77 -14.40 1.14
CA ILE A 28 8.98 -13.79 0.58
C ILE A 28 10.23 -14.25 1.35
N ALA A 29 10.16 -14.25 2.69
CA ALA A 29 11.28 -14.65 3.52
C ALA A 29 11.64 -16.14 3.37
N SER A 30 10.62 -17.02 3.26
CA SER A 30 10.81 -18.47 3.19
C SER A 30 11.19 -18.97 1.79
N THR A 31 10.61 -18.40 0.74
CA THR A 31 10.81 -18.86 -0.64
C THR A 31 11.91 -18.08 -1.38
N ARG A 32 12.37 -16.97 -0.80
CA ARG A 32 13.21 -15.96 -1.48
C ARG A 32 12.54 -15.38 -2.73
N GLY A 33 11.21 -15.42 -2.78
CA GLY A 33 10.41 -14.81 -3.83
C GLY A 33 10.43 -13.28 -3.78
N VAL A 34 9.68 -12.65 -4.68
CA VAL A 34 9.48 -11.21 -4.70
C VAL A 34 7.99 -10.90 -4.84
N ALA A 35 7.55 -9.76 -4.31
CA ALA A 35 6.17 -9.32 -4.42
C ALA A 35 6.11 -7.81 -4.68
N LEU A 36 5.05 -7.39 -5.37
CA LEU A 36 4.68 -5.98 -5.45
C LEU A 36 3.81 -5.63 -4.23
N LEU A 37 4.29 -4.70 -3.41
CA LEU A 37 3.60 -4.27 -2.19
C LEU A 37 3.37 -2.76 -2.24
N PRO A 38 2.26 -2.26 -1.63
CA PRO A 38 2.07 -0.84 -1.44
C PRO A 38 3.21 -0.21 -0.63
N ALA A 39 3.56 1.04 -0.93
CA ALA A 39 4.70 1.73 -0.32
C ALA A 39 4.64 1.78 1.22
N TYR A 40 3.44 1.84 1.80
CA TYR A 40 3.27 1.85 3.26
C TYR A 40 3.76 0.56 3.95
N ALA A 41 3.82 -0.56 3.22
CA ALA A 41 4.28 -1.84 3.76
C ALA A 41 5.77 -1.81 4.11
N ARG A 42 6.55 -0.86 3.56
CA ARG A 42 7.99 -0.72 3.83
C ARG A 42 8.30 -0.61 5.32
N ASN A 43 7.48 0.11 6.08
CA ASN A 43 7.68 0.30 7.52
C ASN A 43 7.35 -0.95 8.35
N LEU A 44 6.75 -1.96 7.72
CA LEU A 44 6.34 -3.21 8.35
C LEU A 44 7.27 -4.38 8.01
N LEU A 45 8.25 -4.16 7.11
CA LEU A 45 9.13 -5.23 6.68
C LEU A 45 10.11 -5.63 7.81
N PRO A 46 10.28 -6.93 8.09
CA PRO A 46 11.35 -7.39 8.96
C PRO A 46 12.71 -7.09 8.32
N SER A 47 13.76 -7.01 9.16
CA SER A 47 15.12 -6.69 8.72
C SER A 47 15.73 -7.69 7.72
N SER A 48 15.18 -8.89 7.63
CA SER A 48 15.56 -9.92 6.65
C SER A 48 15.05 -9.62 5.23
N LEU A 49 14.14 -8.66 5.07
CA LEU A 49 13.58 -8.26 3.79
C LEU A 49 14.06 -6.87 3.39
N THR A 50 14.22 -6.67 2.08
CA THR A 50 14.55 -5.37 1.49
C THR A 50 13.42 -4.89 0.60
N SER A 51 13.30 -3.58 0.44
CA SER A 51 12.31 -2.93 -0.43
C SER A 51 13.03 -2.13 -1.51
N ARG A 52 12.57 -2.26 -2.75
CA ARG A 52 13.02 -1.45 -3.87
C ARG A 52 11.83 -0.69 -4.46
N PRO A 53 11.88 0.66 -4.57
CA PRO A 53 10.82 1.40 -5.22
C PRO A 53 10.73 1.03 -6.71
N LEU A 54 9.51 1.01 -7.23
CA LEU A 54 9.26 0.91 -8.67
C LEU A 54 9.62 2.25 -9.34
N GLN A 55 10.04 2.18 -10.60
CA GLN A 55 10.36 3.36 -11.42
C GLN A 55 9.29 3.55 -12.50
N GLY A 56 9.15 4.79 -12.98
CA GLY A 56 8.20 5.13 -14.05
C GLY A 56 6.79 5.42 -13.53
N ASP A 57 5.79 5.01 -14.31
CA ASP A 57 4.37 5.18 -13.98
C ASP A 57 3.90 4.06 -13.05
N VAL A 58 4.19 4.23 -11.76
CA VAL A 58 3.93 3.23 -10.71
C VAL A 58 2.44 3.20 -10.37
N PRO A 59 1.81 2.01 -10.26
CA PRO A 59 0.40 1.92 -9.89
C PRO A 59 0.20 2.40 -8.46
N THR A 60 -0.77 3.30 -8.27
CA THR A 60 -1.20 3.75 -6.95
C THR A 60 -2.46 3.02 -6.50
N ILE A 61 -2.71 3.04 -5.20
CA ILE A 61 -3.97 2.59 -4.61
C ILE A 61 -4.56 3.75 -3.82
N ASP A 62 -5.88 3.92 -3.94
CA ASP A 62 -6.58 4.97 -3.21
C ASP A 62 -6.82 4.54 -1.77
N LEU A 63 -6.44 5.39 -0.82
CA LEU A 63 -6.81 5.23 0.57
C LEU A 63 -8.05 6.07 0.84
N VAL A 64 -9.17 5.41 1.16
CA VAL A 64 -10.47 6.05 1.34
C VAL A 64 -10.99 5.88 2.76
N VAL A 65 -11.73 6.88 3.24
CA VAL A 65 -12.44 6.84 4.52
C VAL A 65 -13.93 6.65 4.26
N GLY A 66 -14.44 5.45 4.53
CA GLY A 66 -15.88 5.16 4.49
C GLY A 66 -16.53 5.47 5.82
N TYR A 67 -17.62 6.25 5.82
CA TYR A 67 -18.43 6.52 7.01
C TYR A 67 -19.91 6.65 6.66
N SER A 68 -20.77 6.36 7.64
CA SER A 68 -22.22 6.55 7.46
C SER A 68 -22.56 8.05 7.46
N LYS A 69 -23.30 8.48 6.44
CA LYS A 69 -23.81 9.86 6.34
C LYS A 69 -24.79 10.23 7.45
N THR A 70 -25.42 9.25 8.10
CA THR A 70 -26.36 9.49 9.22
C THR A 70 -25.65 9.58 10.57
N ASN A 71 -24.34 9.33 10.63
CA ASN A 71 -23.59 9.37 11.88
C ASN A 71 -23.37 10.84 12.32
N THR A 72 -23.97 11.21 13.45
CA THR A 72 -23.92 12.57 14.02
C THR A 72 -22.84 12.75 15.09
N SER A 73 -22.00 11.74 15.31
CA SER A 73 -21.03 11.74 16.40
C SER A 73 -20.05 12.91 16.31
N PRO A 74 -19.86 13.69 17.40
CA PRO A 74 -18.86 14.76 17.44
C PRO A 74 -17.44 14.26 17.14
N ILE A 75 -17.10 13.02 17.52
CA ILE A 75 -15.77 12.45 17.25
C ILE A 75 -15.53 12.22 15.77
N LEU A 76 -16.56 11.82 15.01
CA LEU A 76 -16.46 11.65 13.56
C LEU A 76 -16.25 13.01 12.89
N LYS A 77 -17.00 14.04 13.31
CA LYS A 77 -16.82 15.40 12.79
C LYS A 77 -15.40 15.92 13.04
N LEU A 78 -14.88 15.71 14.24
CA LEU A 78 -13.51 16.09 14.58
C LEU A 78 -12.48 15.28 13.78
N PHE A 79 -12.69 13.98 13.60
CA PHE A 79 -11.79 13.15 12.79
C PHE A 79 -11.73 13.64 11.34
N LEU A 80 -12.89 13.83 10.70
CA LEU A 80 -12.99 14.30 9.32
C LEU A 80 -12.39 15.69 9.12
N SER A 81 -12.58 16.62 10.07
CA SER A 81 -12.04 17.97 9.97
C SER A 81 -10.51 18.04 10.03
N ARG A 82 -9.84 16.95 10.43
CA ARG A 82 -8.36 16.86 10.52
C ARG A 82 -7.74 16.11 9.35
N ILE A 83 -8.53 15.48 8.48
CA ILE A 83 -8.00 14.68 7.36
C ILE A 83 -7.23 15.56 6.36
N ASP A 84 -7.78 16.72 5.98
CA ASP A 84 -7.13 17.60 5.00
C ASP A 84 -5.79 18.13 5.52
N ASP A 85 -5.72 18.50 6.80
CA ASP A 85 -4.48 18.90 7.47
C ASP A 85 -3.44 17.76 7.46
N LEU A 86 -3.88 16.53 7.71
CA LEU A 86 -3.02 15.35 7.66
C LEU A 86 -2.46 15.14 6.25
N ILE A 87 -3.32 15.18 5.23
CA ILE A 87 -2.93 15.04 3.81
C ILE A 87 -1.89 16.11 3.45
N ALA A 88 -2.19 17.38 3.72
CA ALA A 88 -1.30 18.49 3.42
C ALA A 88 0.08 18.33 4.11
N ARG A 89 0.11 17.79 5.32
CA ARG A 89 1.35 17.55 6.07
C ARG A 89 2.17 16.39 5.48
N VAL A 90 1.53 15.29 5.08
CA VAL A 90 2.26 14.12 4.55
C VAL A 90 2.72 14.34 3.11
N SER A 91 1.95 15.06 2.28
CA SER A 91 2.34 15.39 0.90
C SER A 91 3.57 16.30 0.82
N LYS A 92 3.83 17.12 1.84
CA LYS A 92 5.05 17.94 1.94
C LYS A 92 6.30 17.14 2.31
N LYS A 93 6.13 15.92 2.83
CA LYS A 93 7.22 15.11 3.38
C LYS A 93 7.81 14.11 2.37
N THR A 94 7.42 14.21 1.10
CA THR A 94 7.94 13.39 0.01
C THR A 94 9.24 14.01 -0.52
N PRO A 95 10.42 13.42 -0.27
CA PRO A 95 11.61 13.67 -1.09
C PRO A 95 11.48 13.01 -2.46
#